data_AF-A0A7V5XFA6-F1
#
_entry.id   AF-A0A7V5XFA6-F1
#
_cell.length_a   1.000
_cell.length_b   1.000
_cell.length_c   1.000
_cell.angle_alpha   90.00
_cell.angle_beta   90.00
_cell.angle_gamma   90.00
#
_symmetry.space_group_name_H-M   'P 1'
#
loop_
_entity.id
_entity.type
_entity.pdbx_description
1 polymer ?
#
loop_
_entity_poly.entity_id
_entity_poly.type
_entity_poly.pdbx_seq_one_letter_code
_entity_poly.pdbx_strand_id
1 'polypeptide(L)'
;EYDFSIALQYFNPKCLELLNEEEKNKIIKSLEVLNSLDIKYTVHIEHKEVTTNILKNLKRGITSNLSELLIEGAYLRKFLG
;
A
#
# COMPACT_ATOMS: atom_id res chain seq x y z
N GLU A 1 -3.32 -9.11 -16.18
CA GLU A 1 -2.73 -9.96 -15.12
C GLU A 1 -1.38 -9.44 -14.64
N TYR A 2 -0.42 -9.23 -15.54
CA TYR A 2 0.92 -8.71 -15.21
C TYR A 2 0.89 -7.39 -14.41
N ASP A 3 0.14 -6.39 -14.87
CA ASP A 3 0.08 -5.08 -14.19
C ASP A 3 -0.46 -5.18 -12.76
N PHE A 4 -1.49 -6.01 -12.55
CA PHE A 4 -2.02 -6.24 -11.21
C PHE A 4 -1.03 -7.01 -10.34
N SER A 5 -0.35 -8.02 -10.88
CA SER A 5 0.70 -8.73 -10.15
C SER A 5 1.75 -7.76 -9.63
N ILE A 6 2.25 -6.86 -10.48
CA ILE A 6 3.23 -5.83 -10.11
C ILE A 6 2.67 -4.85 -9.07
N ALA A 7 1.46 -4.32 -9.29
CA ALA A 7 0.85 -3.37 -8.37
C ALA A 7 0.61 -3.98 -6.97
N LEU A 8 0.15 -5.23 -6.93
CA LEU A 8 -0.15 -5.95 -5.68
C LEU A 8 1.10 -6.23 -4.84
N GLN A 9 2.30 -6.27 -5.43
CA GLN A 9 3.56 -6.41 -4.67
C GLN A 9 3.77 -5.26 -3.68
N TYR A 10 3.25 -4.08 -4.00
CA TYR A 10 3.43 -2.85 -3.22
C TYR A 10 2.24 -2.49 -2.35
N PHE A 11 1.13 -3.23 -2.44
CA PHE A 11 -0.07 -2.95 -1.65
C PHE A 11 0.16 -3.23 -0.17
N ASN A 12 -0.15 -2.25 0.69
CA ASN A 12 -0.10 -2.39 2.14
C ASN A 12 -1.52 -2.34 2.73
N PRO A 13 -2.10 -3.47 3.16
CA PRO A 13 -3.49 -3.52 3.62
C PRO A 13 -3.75 -2.68 4.89
N LYS A 14 -2.71 -2.29 5.65
CA LYS A 14 -2.87 -1.41 6.81
C LYS A 14 -3.37 -0.02 6.42
N CYS A 15 -3.23 0.40 5.16
CA CYS A 15 -3.77 1.68 4.70
C CYS A 15 -5.29 1.75 4.85
N LEU A 16 -5.98 0.60 4.82
CA LEU A 16 -7.42 0.51 5.01
C LEU A 16 -7.86 0.98 6.41
N GLU A 17 -6.98 0.93 7.41
CA GLU A 17 -7.26 1.40 8.76
C GLU A 17 -7.33 2.94 8.87
N LEU A 18 -6.97 3.67 7.80
CA LEU A 18 -7.09 5.13 7.73
C LEU A 18 -8.37 5.60 7.02
N LEU A 19 -9.08 4.69 6.35
CA LEU A 19 -10.24 5.02 5.55
C LEU A 19 -11.51 4.93 6.40
N ASN A 20 -12.56 5.64 5.97
CA ASN A 20 -13.89 5.40 6.51
C ASN A 20 -14.42 4.03 6.04
N GLU A 21 -15.43 3.51 6.74
CA GLU A 21 -15.96 2.17 6.46
C GLU A 21 -16.56 2.04 5.05
N GLU A 22 -17.11 3.11 4.48
CA GLU A 22 -17.66 3.07 3.12
C GLU A 22 -16.56 2.83 2.07
N GLU A 23 -15.49 3.62 2.11
CA GLU A 23 -14.35 3.53 1.21
C GLU A 23 -13.59 2.21 1.37
N LYS A 24 -13.35 1.82 2.63
CA LYS A 24 -12.73 0.54 2.97
C LYS A 24 -13.50 -0.64 2.37
N ASN A 25 -14.83 -0.64 2.48
CA ASN A 25 -15.66 -1.71 1.92
C ASN A 25 -15.61 -1.75 0.38
N LYS A 26 -15.50 -0.61 -0.31
CA LYS A 26 -15.32 -0.58 -1.78
C LYS A 26 -14.00 -1.23 -2.19
N ILE A 27 -12.92 -0.96 -1.46
CA ILE A 27 -11.60 -1.54 -1.75
C ILE A 27 -11.59 -3.04 -1.43
N ILE A 28 -12.18 -3.46 -0.29
CA ILE A 28 -12.28 -4.89 0.08
C ILE A 28 -13.00 -5.68 -1.02
N LYS A 29 -14.15 -5.20 -1.51
CA LYS A 29 -14.86 -5.86 -2.62
C LYS A 29 -14.00 -5.97 -3.88
N SER A 30 -13.20 -4.95 -4.17
CA SER A 30 -12.29 -4.98 -5.33
C SER A 30 -11.18 -6.01 -5.14
N LEU A 31 -10.63 -6.13 -3.92
CA LEU A 31 -9.64 -7.14 -3.57
C LEU A 31 -10.20 -8.56 -3.63
N GLU A 32 -11.46 -8.77 -3.22
CA GLU A 32 -12.16 -10.06 -3.35
C GLU A 32 -12.26 -10.51 -4.81
N VAL A 33 -12.62 -9.59 -5.72
CA VAL A 33 -12.63 -9.86 -7.16
C VAL A 33 -11.23 -10.21 -7.66
N LEU A 34 -10.20 -9.44 -7.28
CA LEU A 34 -8.82 -9.73 -7.68
C LEU A 34 -8.32 -11.09 -7.16
N ASN A 35 -8.68 -11.46 -5.93
CA ASN A 35 -8.30 -12.75 -5.35
C ASN A 35 -8.97 -13.94 -6.07
N SER A 36 -10.16 -13.74 -6.66
CA SER A 36 -10.82 -14.78 -7.47
C SER A 36 -10.13 -15.06 -8.80
N LEU A 37 -9.23 -14.17 -9.24
CA LEU A 37 -8.48 -14.30 -10.50
C LEU A 37 -7.15 -15.07 -10.35
N ASP A 38 -6.84 -15.60 -9.16
CA ASP A 38 -5.59 -16.33 -8.82
C ASP A 38 -4.28 -15.62 -9.24
N ILE A 39 -4.27 -14.28 -9.20
CA ILE A 39 -3.11 -13.47 -9.59
C ILE A 39 -1.97 -13.74 -8.62
N LYS A 40 -0.88 -14.36 -9.10
CA LYS A 40 0.32 -14.59 -8.29
C LYS A 40 1.14 -13.30 -8.18
N TYR A 41 1.53 -12.96 -6.98
CA TYR A 41 2.48 -11.87 -6.70
C TYR A 41 3.26 -12.16 -5.42
N THR A 42 4.42 -11.53 -5.28
CA THR A 42 5.23 -11.59 -4.06
C THR A 42 5.31 -10.19 -3.49
N VAL A 43 5.04 -10.06 -2.19
CA VAL A 43 5.07 -8.77 -1.51
C VAL A 43 6.51 -8.23 -1.46
N HIS A 44 6.68 -6.97 -1.82
CA HIS A 44 7.95 -6.26 -1.65
C HIS A 44 8.08 -5.81 -0.18
N ILE A 45 8.89 -6.52 0.59
CA ILE A 45 8.94 -6.40 2.06
C ILE A 45 9.45 -5.02 2.49
N GLU A 46 10.52 -4.53 1.89
CA GLU A 46 11.12 -3.23 2.19
C GLU A 46 10.11 -2.10 1.96
N HIS A 47 9.40 -2.12 0.84
CA HIS A 47 8.37 -1.13 0.55
C HIS A 47 7.21 -1.21 1.56
N LYS A 48 6.82 -2.42 1.95
CA LYS A 48 5.80 -2.63 2.98
C LYS A 48 6.23 -2.08 4.34
N GLU A 49 7.51 -2.16 4.70
CA GLU A 49 8.04 -1.59 5.95
C GLU A 49 7.98 -0.06 5.93
N VAL A 50 8.49 0.57 4.86
CA VAL A 50 8.45 2.03 4.68
C VAL A 50 7.02 2.55 4.74
N THR A 51 6.11 1.96 3.96
CA THR A 51 4.70 2.35 3.97
C THR A 51 4.02 2.07 5.32
N THR A 52 4.42 1.02 6.04
CA THR A 52 3.92 0.80 7.41
C THR A 52 4.36 1.91 8.36
N ASN A 53 5.59 2.41 8.23
CA ASN A 53 6.08 3.52 9.04
C ASN A 53 5.36 4.83 8.69
N ILE A 54 5.08 5.09 7.40
CA ILE A 54 4.23 6.20 6.97
C ILE A 54 2.86 6.12 7.66
N LEU A 55 2.19 4.96 7.59
CA LEU A 55 0.87 4.77 8.18
C LEU A 55 0.88 4.97 9.71
N LYS A 56 1.91 4.46 10.41
CA LYS A 56 2.08 4.69 11.86
C LYS A 56 2.27 6.17 12.19
N ASN A 57 3.05 6.88 11.40
CA ASN A 57 3.32 8.30 11.61
C ASN A 57 2.06 9.14 11.37
N LEU A 58 1.31 8.86 10.31
CA LEU A 58 0.02 9.50 10.02
C LEU A 58 -0.97 9.31 11.17
N LYS A 59 -1.11 8.09 11.71
CA LYS A 59 -1.97 7.82 12.88
C LYS A 59 -1.59 8.59 14.13
N ARG A 60 -0.31 8.95 14.27
CA ARG A 60 0.23 9.71 15.40
C ARG A 60 0.28 11.22 15.15
N GLY A 61 -0.13 11.69 13.96
CA GLY A 61 0.01 13.09 13.56
C GLY A 61 1.46 13.54 13.37
N ILE A 62 2.41 12.61 13.20
CA ILE A 62 3.84 12.92 13.01
C ILE A 62 4.11 13.11 11.52
N THR A 63 4.58 14.29 11.13
CA THR A 63 4.87 14.63 9.73
C THR A 63 6.33 14.99 9.45
N SER A 64 7.16 15.09 10.49
CA SER A 64 8.53 15.61 10.40
C SER A 64 9.44 14.86 9.42
N ASN A 65 9.22 13.57 9.20
CA ASN A 65 9.98 12.74 8.26
C ASN A 65 9.12 12.14 7.14
N LEU A 66 7.90 12.67 6.92
CA LEU A 66 6.97 12.10 5.95
C LEU A 66 7.52 12.18 4.52
N SER A 67 8.13 13.31 4.14
CA SER A 67 8.71 13.51 2.81
C SER A 67 9.83 12.51 2.50
N GLU A 68 10.70 12.22 3.47
CA GLU A 68 11.79 11.26 3.33
C GLU A 68 11.25 9.85 3.10
N LEU A 69 10.27 9.44 3.91
CA LEU A 69 9.63 8.13 3.77
C LEU A 69 8.87 7.98 2.44
N LEU A 70 8.23 9.06 1.95
CA LEU A 70 7.56 9.06 0.65
C LEU A 70 8.57 8.88 -0.49
N ILE A 71 9.71 9.58 -0.43
CA ILE A 71 10.80 9.44 -1.41
C ILE A 71 11.39 8.02 -1.35
N GLU A 72 11.59 7.47 -0.16
CA GLU A 72 12.10 6.11 0.02
C GLU A 72 11.14 5.06 -0.57
N GLY A 73 9.84 5.17 -0.29
CA GLY A 73 8.83 4.28 -0.87
C GLY A 73 8.80 4.38 -2.41
N ALA A 74 8.85 5.61 -2.94
CA ALA A 74 8.92 5.86 -4.37
C ALA A 74 10.18 5.27 -5.02
N TYR A 75 11.33 5.38 -4.34
CA TYR A 75 12.59 4.82 -4.80
C TYR A 75 12.51 3.29 -4.92
N LEU A 76 11.94 2.61 -3.93
CA LEU A 76 11.79 1.14 -3.93
C LEU A 76 10.93 0.64 -5.11
N ARG A 77 9.86 1.36 -5.47
CA ARG A 77 9.03 1.04 -6.64
C ARG A 77 9.50 1.69 -7.94
N LYS A 78 10.62 2.42 -7.91
CA LYS A 78 11.22 3.17 -9.03
C LYS A 78 10.30 4.21 -9.68
N PHE A 79 9.30 4.70 -8.95
CA PHE A 79 8.30 5.62 -9.45
C PHE A 79 7.62 6.38 -8.31
N LEU A 80 7.38 7.69 -8.48
CA LEU A 80 6.70 8.51 -7.47
C LEU A 80 5.18 8.52 -7.61
N GLY A 81 4.64 8.25 -8.80
CA GLY A 81 3.19 8.28 -9.07
C GLY A 81 2.43 7.02 -8.70
#